data_AF-A0A7S4CR09-F1
#
_entry.id   AF-A0A7S4CR09-F1
#
_cell.length_a   1.000
_cell.length_b   1.000
_cell.length_c   1.000
_cell.angle_alpha   90.00
_cell.angle_beta   90.00
_cell.angle_gamma   90.00
#
_symmetry.space_group_name_H-M   'P 1'
#
loop_
_entity.id
_entity.type
_entity.pdbx_description
1 polymer ?
#
loop_
_entity_poly.entity_id
_entity_poly.type
_entity_poly.pdbx_seq_one_letter_code
_entity_poly.pdbx_strand_id
1 'polypeptide(L)'
;KTHTVIGYGAERGLYFLAAEWLLRRLSAAGAEQGLFLRASACELYNDEVFDLLGPHKVPCALRVDEEGQLQVIGEQTSVPLPASETVAFEELLSPEQRQDLFATM
;
A
#
# COMPACT_ATOMS: atom_id res chain seq x y z
N LYS A 1 -2.16 -16.55 11.65
CA LYS A 1 -1.64 -15.16 11.68
C LYS A 1 -1.49 -14.62 10.27
N THR A 2 -0.56 -15.15 9.47
CA THR A 2 -0.34 -14.72 8.07
C THR A 2 -1.58 -14.79 7.20
N HIS A 3 -2.34 -15.88 7.26
CA HIS A 3 -3.59 -16.04 6.50
C HIS A 3 -4.58 -14.88 6.71
N THR A 4 -4.78 -14.45 7.97
CA THR A 4 -5.69 -13.35 8.28
C THR A 4 -5.13 -12.00 7.84
N VAL A 5 -3.83 -11.78 8.01
CA VAL A 5 -3.19 -10.48 7.78
C VAL A 5 -2.93 -10.21 6.29
N ILE A 6 -2.38 -11.20 5.57
CA ILE A 6 -2.00 -11.08 4.15
C ILE A 6 -3.09 -11.69 3.25
N GLY A 7 -3.68 -12.81 3.64
CA GLY A 7 -4.60 -13.58 2.79
C GLY A 7 -3.96 -14.84 2.21
N TYR A 8 -4.72 -15.57 1.40
CA TYR A 8 -4.24 -16.73 0.64
C TYR A 8 -5.06 -16.95 -0.63
N GLY A 9 -4.39 -17.19 -1.76
CA GLY A 9 -5.06 -17.40 -3.04
C GLY A 9 -5.96 -16.21 -3.40
N ALA A 10 -7.27 -16.47 -3.54
CA ALA A 10 -8.26 -15.43 -3.82
C ALA A 10 -8.78 -14.71 -2.55
N GLU A 11 -8.47 -15.22 -1.35
CA GLU A 11 -8.92 -14.61 -0.10
C GLU A 11 -8.02 -13.44 0.31
N ARG A 12 -8.64 -12.27 0.47
CA ARG A 12 -7.96 -11.02 0.83
C ARG A 12 -7.75 -10.92 2.34
N GLY A 13 -6.52 -10.66 2.75
CA GLY A 13 -6.20 -10.38 4.15
C GLY A 13 -6.48 -8.93 4.57
N LEU A 14 -6.26 -8.66 5.85
CA LEU A 14 -6.49 -7.35 6.46
C LEU A 14 -5.70 -6.21 5.79
N TYR A 15 -4.45 -6.42 5.39
CA TYR A 15 -3.66 -5.35 4.75
C TYR A 15 -4.26 -4.90 3.41
N PHE A 16 -4.73 -5.86 2.61
CA PHE A 16 -5.43 -5.54 1.38
C PHE A 16 -6.69 -4.73 1.66
N LEU A 17 -7.54 -5.22 2.57
CA LEU A 17 -8.82 -4.57 2.89
C LEU A 17 -8.63 -3.17 3.48
N ALA A 18 -7.61 -2.98 4.33
CA ALA A 18 -7.29 -1.69 4.92
C ALA A 18 -6.76 -0.69 3.88
N ALA A 19 -5.86 -1.12 2.99
CA ALA A 19 -5.39 -0.30 1.89
C ALA A 19 -6.53 0.08 0.94
N GLU A 20 -7.41 -0.88 0.61
CA GLU A 20 -8.61 -0.66 -0.20
C GLU A 20 -9.52 0.41 0.39
N TRP A 21 -9.83 0.27 1.67
CA TRP A 21 -10.68 1.23 2.36
C TRP A 21 -10.03 2.62 2.45
N LEU A 22 -8.73 2.70 2.73
CA LEU A 22 -8.01 3.97 2.80
C LEU A 22 -8.03 4.69 1.46
N LEU A 23 -7.66 4.01 0.37
CA LEU A 23 -7.61 4.60 -0.96
C LEU A 23 -8.98 5.06 -1.44
N ARG A 24 -10.04 4.27 -1.19
CA ARG A 24 -11.43 4.68 -1.46
C ARG A 24 -11.80 5.97 -0.74
N ARG A 25 -11.43 6.09 0.54
CA ARG A 25 -11.70 7.30 1.32
C ARG A 25 -10.94 8.52 0.81
N LEU A 26 -9.70 8.34 0.39
CA LEU A 26 -8.87 9.44 -0.13
C LEU A 26 -9.43 9.96 -1.46
N SER A 27 -9.84 9.07 -2.36
CA SER A 27 -10.46 9.46 -3.64
C SER A 27 -11.81 10.16 -3.42
N ALA A 28 -12.68 9.62 -2.55
CA ALA A 28 -13.97 10.24 -2.23
C ALA A 28 -13.84 11.63 -1.57
N ALA A 29 -12.73 11.89 -0.89
CA ALA A 29 -12.44 13.19 -0.30
C ALA A 29 -11.87 14.22 -1.30
N GLY A 30 -11.67 13.85 -2.57
CA GLY A 30 -11.01 14.70 -3.57
C GLY A 30 -9.55 15.00 -3.23
N ALA A 31 -8.93 14.18 -2.39
CA ALA A 31 -7.60 14.42 -1.83
C ALA A 31 -6.46 13.93 -2.75
N GLU A 32 -6.75 13.68 -4.03
CA GLU A 32 -5.80 13.10 -4.99
C GLU A 32 -4.65 14.07 -5.31
N GLN A 33 -4.83 15.36 -5.06
CA GLN A 33 -3.83 16.39 -5.36
C GLN A 33 -2.94 16.65 -4.15
N GLY A 34 -1.66 16.30 -4.28
CA GLY A 34 -0.62 16.64 -3.31
C GLY A 34 -0.41 15.63 -2.18
N LEU A 35 -1.12 14.51 -2.17
CA LEU A 35 -0.87 13.41 -1.23
C LEU A 35 0.16 12.41 -1.78
N PHE A 36 1.02 11.93 -0.88
CA PHE A 36 1.97 10.86 -1.17
C PHE A 36 1.75 9.71 -0.19
N LEU A 37 1.42 8.53 -0.71
CA LEU A 37 1.30 7.31 0.08
C LEU A 37 2.59 6.50 -0.06
N ARG A 38 3.22 6.19 1.08
CA ARG A 38 4.38 5.28 1.15
C ARG A 38 3.97 4.02 1.90
N ALA A 39 4.12 2.87 1.27
CA ALA A 39 4.03 1.57 1.91
C ALA A 39 5.43 0.94 1.99
N SER A 40 5.69 0.18 3.04
CA SER A 40 6.94 -0.56 3.23
C SER A 40 6.63 -1.92 3.83
N ALA A 41 7.31 -2.96 3.36
CA ALA A 41 7.24 -4.30 3.92
C ALA A 41 8.65 -4.73 4.28
N CYS A 42 8.88 -5.10 5.54
CA CYS A 42 10.17 -5.54 6.02
C CYS A 42 10.05 -6.82 6.84
N GLU A 43 11.14 -7.59 6.86
CA GLU A 43 11.31 -8.73 7.75
C GLU A 43 12.36 -8.41 8.80
N LEU A 44 12.04 -8.67 10.06
CA LEU A 44 13.01 -8.75 11.15
C LEU A 44 13.31 -10.23 11.39
N TYR A 45 14.54 -10.66 11.16
CA TYR A 45 14.95 -12.03 11.35
C TYR A 45 16.37 -12.08 11.90
N ASN A 46 16.55 -12.72 13.06
CA ASN A 46 17.85 -12.85 13.73
C ASN A 46 18.56 -11.50 13.95
N ASP A 47 17.82 -10.51 14.46
CA ASP A 47 18.26 -9.12 14.69
C ASP A 47 18.71 -8.36 13.44
N GLU A 48 18.51 -8.93 12.25
CA GLU A 48 18.72 -8.28 10.97
C GLU A 48 17.40 -7.85 10.35
N VAL A 49 17.42 -6.74 9.62
CA VAL A 49 16.25 -6.15 8.96
C VAL A 49 16.43 -6.23 7.47
N PHE A 50 15.36 -6.60 6.77
CA PHE A 50 15.39 -6.77 5.33
C PHE A 50 14.17 -6.14 4.67
N ASP A 51 14.39 -5.50 3.51
CA ASP A 51 13.33 -5.04 2.63
C ASP A 51 12.77 -6.23 1.82
N LEU A 52 11.44 -6.28 1.71
CA LEU A 52 10.69 -7.30 0.99
C LEU A 52 9.97 -6.77 -0.27
N LEU A 53 10.04 -5.47 -0.56
CA LEU A 53 9.34 -4.87 -1.70
C LEU A 53 10.05 -5.03 -3.05
N GLY A 54 11.27 -5.56 -3.05
CA GLY A 54 12.03 -5.88 -4.26
C GLY A 54 11.84 -7.32 -4.75
N PRO A 55 12.41 -7.66 -5.93
CA PRO A 55 12.44 -9.05 -6.41
C PRO A 55 13.26 -9.97 -5.50
N HIS A 56 14.11 -9.38 -4.66
CA HIS A 56 14.98 -10.07 -3.72
C HIS A 56 14.87 -9.41 -2.35
N LYS A 57 15.09 -10.22 -1.32
CA LYS A 57 15.24 -9.77 0.06
C LYS A 57 16.59 -9.06 0.19
N VAL A 58 16.58 -7.78 0.57
CA VAL A 58 17.79 -6.95 0.67
C VAL A 58 17.98 -6.45 2.10
N PRO A 59 19.18 -6.55 2.71
CA PRO A 59 19.44 -6.00 4.02
C PRO A 59 19.16 -4.49 4.08
N CYS A 60 18.54 -4.02 5.14
CA CYS A 60 18.25 -2.61 5.36
C CYS A 60 18.55 -2.19 6.81
N ALA A 61 18.58 -0.89 7.04
CA ALA A 61 18.88 -0.32 8.35
C ALA A 61 17.64 0.34 8.95
N LEU A 62 17.45 0.19 10.26
CA LEU A 62 16.51 1.01 11.02
C LEU A 62 17.22 2.28 11.47
N ARG A 63 16.60 3.43 11.20
CA ARG A 63 17.07 4.74 11.67
C ARG A 63 15.93 5.49 12.31
N VAL A 64 16.25 6.45 13.16
CA VAL A 64 15.28 7.37 13.73
C VAL A 64 15.46 8.71 13.01
N ASP A 65 14.37 9.30 12.55
CA ASP A 65 14.38 10.64 11.93
C ASP A 65 14.44 11.75 12.99
N GLU A 66 14.42 13.01 12.54
CA GLU A 66 14.52 14.18 13.40
C GLU A 66 13.30 14.32 14.33
N GLU A 67 12.16 13.78 13.93
CA GLU A 67 10.91 13.74 14.68
C GLU A 67 10.82 12.55 15.65
N GLY A 68 11.82 11.68 15.68
CA GLY A 68 11.85 10.52 16.57
C GLY A 68 11.10 9.29 16.03
N GLN A 69 10.70 9.29 14.75
CA GLN A 69 10.02 8.16 14.12
C GLN A 69 11.02 7.16 13.55
N LEU A 70 10.69 5.87 13.69
CA LEU A 70 11.51 4.79 13.17
C LEU A 70 11.27 4.62 11.66
N GLN A 71 12.35 4.72 10.90
CA GLN A 71 12.38 4.60 9.44
C GLN A 71 13.15 3.36 9.03
N VAL A 72 12.61 2.63 8.06
CA VAL A 72 13.34 1.60 7.32
C VAL A 72 14.06 2.28 6.15
N ILE A 73 15.39 2.22 6.17
CA ILE A 73 16.26 2.85 5.17
C ILE A 73 16.91 1.75 4.32
N GLY A 74 16.53 1.70 3.05
CA GLY A 74 17.07 0.81 2.02
C GLY A 74 17.00 1.47 0.65
N GLU A 75 17.37 0.73 -0.40
CA GLU A 75 17.21 1.18 -1.80
C GLU A 75 15.72 1.12 -2.21
N GLN A 76 14.93 2.09 -1.75
CA GLN A 76 13.53 2.21 -2.14
C GLN A 76 13.37 3.25 -3.26
N THR A 77 12.78 2.82 -4.37
CA THR A 77 12.34 3.72 -5.45
C THR A 77 10.82 3.82 -5.42
N SER A 78 10.28 5.04 -5.35
CA SER A 78 8.85 5.27 -5.54
C SER A 78 8.53 5.32 -7.03
N VAL A 79 7.53 4.56 -7.46
CA VAL A 79 6.94 4.67 -8.80
C VAL A 79 5.48 5.14 -8.68
N PRO A 80 4.98 5.96 -9.61
CA PRO A 80 3.56 6.25 -9.68
C PRO A 80 2.77 4.94 -9.80
N LEU A 81 1.65 4.85 -9.10
CA LEU A 81 0.75 3.70 -9.23
C LEU A 81 0.28 3.59 -10.69
N PRO A 82 0.49 2.45 -11.38
CA PRO A 82 0.07 2.29 -12.76
C PRO A 82 -1.45 2.27 -12.85
N ALA A 83 -1.99 2.77 -13.97
CA ALA A 83 -3.44 2.80 -14.23
C ALA A 83 -4.12 1.43 -14.07
N SER A 84 -3.39 0.33 -14.30
CA SER A 84 -3.91 -1.04 -14.13
C SER A 84 -4.17 -1.43 -12.67
N GLU A 85 -3.42 -0.87 -11.71
CA GLU A 85 -3.65 -1.12 -10.28
C GLU A 85 -4.82 -0.27 -9.75
N THR A 86 -5.04 0.89 -10.35
CA THR A 86 -6.27 1.68 -10.14
C THR A 86 -7.50 1.06 -10.82
N VAL A 87 -7.37 0.51 -12.02
CA VAL A 87 -8.47 -0.18 -12.73
C VAL A 87 -8.82 -1.52 -12.07
N ALA A 88 -7.84 -2.28 -11.57
CA ALA A 88 -8.10 -3.45 -10.74
C ALA A 88 -8.92 -3.08 -9.49
N PHE A 89 -8.73 -1.87 -8.97
CA PHE A 89 -9.54 -1.29 -7.89
C PHE A 89 -10.97 -0.94 -8.33
N GLU A 90 -11.15 -0.38 -9.53
CA GLU A 90 -12.45 0.00 -10.10
C GLU A 90 -13.31 -1.21 -10.48
N GLU A 91 -12.69 -2.29 -10.95
CA GLU A 91 -13.39 -3.53 -11.29
C GLU A 91 -13.99 -4.22 -10.05
N LEU A 92 -13.44 -3.93 -8.87
CA LEU A 92 -13.88 -4.45 -7.56
C LEU A 92 -14.93 -3.58 -6.87
N LEU A 93 -15.33 -2.48 -7.49
CA LEU A 93 -16.42 -1.62 -7.03
C LEU A 93 -17.77 -2.21 -7.41
N SER A 94 -18.75 -2.10 -6.52
CA SER A 94 -20.13 -2.44 -6.83
C SER A 94 -20.69 -1.49 -7.93
N PRO A 95 -21.72 -1.89 -8.69
CA PRO A 95 -22.27 -1.07 -9.79
C PRO A 95 -22.69 0.34 -9.35
N GLU A 96 -23.15 0.49 -8.11
CA GLU A 96 -23.53 1.78 -7.51
C GLU A 96 -22.31 2.69 -7.32
N GLN A 97 -21.15 2.12 -6.96
CA GLN A 97 -19.91 2.86 -6.72
C GLN A 97 -19.22 3.32 -8.01
N ARG A 98 -19.57 2.74 -9.17
CA ARG A 98 -19.04 3.16 -10.48
C ARG A 98 -19.74 4.42 -11.00
N GLN A 99 -21.01 4.65 -10.65
CA GLN A 99 -21.76 5.82 -11.14
C GLN A 99 -21.27 7.15 -10.55
N ASP A 100 -20.81 7.15 -9.30
CA ASP A 100 -20.29 8.36 -8.65
C ASP A 100 -18.93 8.82 -9.22
N LEU A 101 -18.14 7.88 -9.74
CA LEU A 101 -16.84 8.18 -10.35
C LEU A 101 -16.98 8.88 -11.72
N PHE A 102 -18.03 8.56 -12.48
CA PHE A 102 -18.31 9.15 -13.81
C PHE A 102 -19.26 10.34 -13.80
N ALA A 103 -19.86 10.68 -12.65
CA ALA A 103 -20.73 11.85 -12.50
C ALA A 103 -19.95 13.18 -12.33
N THR A 104 -18.61 13.11 -12.22
CA THR A 104 -17.73 14.29 -12.00
C THR A 104 -16.64 14.41 -13.07
N MET A 105 -16.96 14.12 -14.34
CA MET A 105 -16.23 14.57 -15.53
C MET A 105 -17.09 15.54 -16.34
#